data_AF-A0A7Y7AC53-F1
#
_entry.id   AF-A0A7Y7AC53-F1
#
_cell.length_a   1.000
_cell.length_b   1.000
_cell.length_c   1.000
_cell.angle_alpha   90.00
_cell.angle_beta   90.00
_cell.angle_gamma   90.00
#
_symmetry.space_group_name_H-M   'P 1'
#
loop_
_entity.id
_entity.type
_entity.pdbx_description
1 polymer ?
#
loop_
_entity_poly.entity_id
_entity_poly.type
_entity_poly.pdbx_seq_one_letter_code
_entity_poly.pdbx_strand_id
1 'polypeptide(L)'
;MNQREHQLSYCEICTKKSFSPRKGIICGITQEVATFNDTCDDFEEDAILKKRNEISKQARLQEAKQESTMGLSAFGVSNGSVAGIIYIIIGILSIGLTIFLFEVITIWSFILVIIGIVLIIKTAQSKTKQRPKKSKHADLLDEEL
;
A
#
# COMPACT_ATOMS: atom_id res chain seq x y z
N MET A 1 -11.78 20.02 4.40
CA MET A 1 -10.99 20.35 3.20
C MET A 1 -11.12 21.83 2.96
N ASN A 2 -9.99 22.53 2.80
CA ASN A 2 -10.01 23.94 2.46
C ASN A 2 -10.35 24.11 0.97
N GLN A 3 -11.03 25.21 0.62
CA GLN A 3 -11.38 25.55 -0.78
C GLN A 3 -10.16 25.52 -1.71
N ARG A 4 -9.00 25.95 -1.19
CA ARG A 4 -7.72 25.89 -1.92
C ARG A 4 -7.29 24.46 -2.24
N GLU A 5 -7.42 23.53 -1.29
CA GLU A 5 -7.06 22.11 -1.53
C GLU A 5 -7.96 21.48 -2.59
N HIS A 6 -9.25 21.84 -2.59
CA HIS A 6 -10.21 21.42 -3.60
C HIS A 6 -9.79 21.92 -4.99
N GLN A 7 -9.49 23.22 -5.12
CA GLN A 7 -9.00 23.80 -6.37
C GLN A 7 -7.71 23.15 -6.87
N LEU A 8 -6.74 22.88 -5.96
CA LEU A 8 -5.52 22.18 -6.33
C LEU A 8 -5.78 20.77 -6.86
N SER A 9 -6.71 20.02 -6.25
CA SER A 9 -7.00 18.65 -6.67
C SER A 9 -7.51 18.55 -8.11
N TYR A 10 -8.32 19.53 -8.54
CA TYR A 10 -8.73 19.68 -9.94
C TYR A 10 -7.56 20.09 -10.84
N CYS A 11 -6.78 21.10 -10.44
CA CYS A 11 -5.64 21.56 -11.24
C CYS A 11 -4.53 20.52 -11.39
N GLU A 12 -4.38 19.59 -10.44
CA GLU A 12 -3.34 18.57 -10.47
C GLU A 12 -3.52 17.57 -11.63
N ILE A 13 -4.76 17.29 -12.00
CA ILE A 13 -5.14 16.34 -13.05
C ILE A 13 -5.60 17.03 -14.36
N CYS A 14 -5.52 18.36 -14.44
CA CYS A 14 -5.88 19.12 -15.62
C CYS A 14 -4.72 19.13 -16.65
N THR A 15 -5.03 18.94 -17.94
CA THR A 15 -4.07 19.04 -19.06
C THR A 15 -3.48 20.45 -19.16
N LYS A 16 -4.28 21.48 -18.84
CA LYS A 16 -3.92 22.90 -18.99
C LYS A 16 -3.14 23.46 -17.80
N LYS A 17 -2.59 22.62 -16.91
CA LYS A 17 -1.81 23.11 -15.76
C LYS A 17 -0.43 23.60 -16.18
N SER A 18 0.05 24.65 -15.51
CA SER A 18 1.40 25.17 -15.67
C SER A 18 2.03 25.42 -14.30
N PHE A 19 3.36 25.49 -14.25
CA PHE A 19 4.09 25.68 -13.00
C PHE A 19 4.82 27.03 -13.00
N SER A 20 4.55 27.83 -11.97
CA SER A 20 5.26 29.08 -11.71
C SER A 20 6.06 28.97 -10.41
N PRO A 21 7.37 29.34 -10.40
CA PRO A 21 8.20 29.22 -9.20
C PRO A 21 7.75 30.12 -8.04
N ARG A 22 6.97 31.19 -8.31
CA ARG A 22 6.45 32.09 -7.27
C ARG A 22 5.06 31.69 -6.75
N LYS A 23 4.23 31.07 -7.60
CA LYS A 23 2.80 30.83 -7.32
C LYS A 23 2.43 29.34 -7.26
N GLY A 24 3.34 28.44 -7.60
CA GLY A 24 3.09 26.99 -7.68
C GLY A 24 2.30 26.61 -8.94
N ILE A 25 1.32 25.71 -8.78
CA ILE A 25 0.44 25.28 -9.88
C ILE A 25 -0.51 26.44 -10.24
N ILE A 26 -0.44 26.86 -11.50
CA ILE A 26 -1.27 27.90 -12.12
C ILE A 26 -1.98 27.32 -13.35
N CYS A 27 -3.03 27.99 -13.83
CA CYS A 27 -3.64 27.66 -15.10
C CYS A 27 -2.77 28.17 -16.26
N GLY A 28 -2.54 27.36 -17.28
CA GLY A 28 -1.79 27.75 -18.48
C GLY A 28 -2.52 28.76 -19.37
N ILE A 29 -3.85 28.84 -19.25
CA ILE A 29 -4.70 29.76 -20.01
C ILE A 29 -4.69 31.14 -19.36
N THR A 30 -5.00 31.22 -18.06
CA THR A 30 -5.12 32.50 -17.34
C THR A 30 -3.81 32.96 -16.72
N GLN A 31 -2.79 32.10 -16.63
CA GLN A 31 -1.53 32.32 -15.91
C GLN A 31 -1.70 32.68 -14.43
N GLU A 32 -2.88 32.42 -13.88
CA GLU A 32 -3.23 32.71 -12.50
C GLU A 32 -3.54 31.44 -11.71
N VAL A 33 -3.59 31.61 -10.39
CA VAL A 33 -3.99 30.56 -9.47
C VAL A 33 -5.49 30.33 -9.60
N ALA A 34 -5.94 29.08 -9.51
CA ALA A 34 -7.36 28.76 -9.51
C ALA A 34 -8.15 29.54 -8.46
N THR A 35 -9.22 30.21 -8.89
CA THR A 35 -10.13 31.03 -8.06
C THR A 35 -11.58 30.52 -8.08
N PHE A 36 -11.87 29.42 -8.78
CA PHE A 36 -13.22 28.86 -8.89
C PHE A 36 -13.72 28.27 -7.58
N ASN A 37 -15.04 28.28 -7.39
CA ASN A 37 -15.67 27.85 -6.14
C ASN A 37 -16.01 26.35 -6.16
N ASP A 38 -16.71 25.88 -7.20
CA ASP A 38 -17.14 24.49 -7.34
C ASP A 38 -16.42 23.78 -8.49
N THR A 39 -16.48 24.33 -9.70
CA THR A 39 -15.92 23.71 -10.92
C THR A 39 -15.24 24.74 -11.80
N CYS A 40 -14.37 24.28 -12.70
CA CYS A 40 -13.70 25.09 -13.71
C CYS A 40 -14.28 24.75 -15.08
N ASP A 41 -14.80 25.73 -15.81
CA ASP A 41 -15.35 25.54 -17.16
C ASP A 41 -14.31 25.03 -18.16
N ASP A 42 -13.07 25.51 -18.08
CA ASP A 42 -11.96 25.09 -18.95
C ASP A 42 -11.24 23.82 -18.45
N PHE A 43 -11.85 23.05 -17.55
CA PHE A 43 -11.25 21.83 -17.03
C PHE A 43 -11.24 20.73 -18.10
N GLU A 44 -10.04 20.29 -18.46
CA GLU A 44 -9.82 19.15 -19.34
C GLU A 44 -9.00 18.11 -18.58
N GLU A 45 -9.63 16.96 -18.28
CA GLU A 45 -8.97 15.89 -17.53
C GLU A 45 -7.90 15.20 -18.38
N ASP A 46 -6.68 15.13 -17.84
CA ASP A 46 -5.61 14.33 -18.41
C ASP A 46 -5.64 12.91 -17.81
N ALA A 47 -6.17 11.97 -18.58
CA ALA A 47 -6.32 10.58 -18.15
C ALA A 47 -4.97 9.90 -17.82
N ILE A 48 -3.87 10.35 -18.43
CA ILE A 48 -2.53 9.78 -18.21
C ILE A 48 -1.97 10.29 -16.87
N LEU A 49 -2.06 11.60 -16.63
CA LEU A 49 -1.64 12.24 -15.38
C LEU A 49 -2.44 11.74 -14.18
N LYS A 50 -3.76 11.60 -14.31
CA LYS A 50 -4.62 11.04 -13.26
C LYS A 50 -4.16 9.64 -12.86
N LYS A 51 -3.90 8.78 -13.85
CA LYS A 51 -3.42 7.42 -13.62
C LYS A 51 -2.06 7.39 -12.92
N ARG A 52 -1.12 8.26 -13.33
CA ARG A 52 0.19 8.38 -12.67
C ARG A 52 0.07 8.82 -11.20
N ASN A 53 -0.82 9.77 -10.92
CA ASN A 53 -1.07 10.26 -9.56
C ASN A 53 -1.74 9.20 -8.66
N GLU A 54 -2.67 8.43 -9.20
CA GLU A 54 -3.28 7.32 -8.45
C GLU A 54 -2.27 6.25 -8.10
N ILE A 55 -1.37 5.91 -9.02
CA ILE A 55 -0.37 4.86 -8.79
C ILE A 55 0.69 5.32 -7.78
N SER A 56 1.13 6.58 -7.83
CA SER A 56 2.05 7.14 -6.83
C SER A 56 1.40 7.22 -5.44
N LYS A 57 0.12 7.58 -5.37
CA LYS A 57 -0.65 7.58 -4.12
C LYS A 57 -0.80 6.18 -3.54
N GLN A 58 -1.10 5.18 -4.37
CA GLN A 58 -1.18 3.78 -3.94
C GLN A 58 0.18 3.26 -3.44
N ALA A 59 1.28 3.62 -4.09
CA ALA A 59 2.64 3.24 -3.64
C ALA A 59 2.94 3.79 -2.24
N ARG A 60 2.66 5.08 -2.00
CA ARG A 60 2.84 5.72 -0.68
C ARG A 60 1.97 5.09 0.41
N LEU A 61 0.72 4.75 0.08
CA LEU A 61 -0.18 4.07 1.01
C LEU A 61 0.29 2.65 1.35
N GLN A 62 0.88 1.94 0.38
CA GLN A 62 1.47 0.62 0.63
C GLN A 62 2.68 0.71 1.55
N GLU A 63 3.55 1.71 1.35
CA GLU A 63 4.71 1.97 2.22
C GLU A 63 4.27 2.32 3.65
N ALA A 64 3.31 3.24 3.80
CA ALA A 64 2.76 3.60 5.11
C ALA A 64 2.09 2.41 5.83
N LYS A 65 1.43 1.52 5.08
CA LYS A 65 0.84 0.29 5.64
C LYS A 65 1.90 -0.75 6.00
N GLN A 66 3.06 -0.73 5.35
CA GLN A 66 4.19 -1.60 5.67
C GLN A 66 4.93 -1.14 6.93
N GLU A 67 4.99 0.16 7.20
CA GLU A 67 5.56 0.71 8.45
C GLU A 67 4.71 0.42 9.69
N SER A 68 3.42 0.09 9.51
CA SER A 68 2.49 -0.16 10.62
C SER A 68 2.73 -1.49 11.36
N THR A 69 3.66 -2.35 10.89
CA THR A 69 4.10 -3.52 11.66
C THR A 69 5.30 -3.15 12.52
N MET A 70 5.01 -2.68 13.75
CA MET A 70 5.96 -2.38 14.84
C MET A 70 7.27 -3.18 14.75
N GLY A 71 8.37 -2.52 14.37
CA GLY A 71 9.76 -2.88 14.69
C GLY A 71 10.32 -4.24 14.24
N LEU A 72 9.49 -5.17 13.76
CA LEU A 72 9.89 -6.55 13.44
C LEU A 72 10.46 -6.71 12.02
N SER A 73 10.31 -5.69 11.18
CA SER A 73 10.87 -5.60 9.83
C SER A 73 12.40 -5.48 9.82
N ALA A 74 13.01 -5.04 10.94
CA ALA A 74 14.47 -5.00 11.11
C ALA A 74 15.11 -6.40 11.05
N PHE A 75 14.34 -7.46 11.31
CA PHE A 75 14.80 -8.84 11.26
C PHE A 75 14.62 -9.51 9.88
N GLY A 76 14.20 -8.76 8.85
CA GLY A 76 13.99 -9.29 7.50
C GLY A 76 12.78 -10.24 7.36
N VAL A 77 11.95 -10.33 8.40
CA VAL A 77 10.74 -11.17 8.43
C VAL A 77 9.58 -10.41 7.79
N SER A 78 8.94 -11.01 6.80
CA SER A 78 7.77 -10.42 6.13
C SER A 78 6.51 -10.63 6.95
N ASN A 79 5.59 -9.68 6.89
CA ASN A 79 4.34 -9.63 7.66
C ASN A 79 3.51 -10.93 7.55
N GLY A 80 3.55 -11.63 6.40
CA GLY A 80 2.88 -12.93 6.26
C GLY A 80 3.53 -14.06 7.07
N SER A 81 4.85 -14.02 7.27
CA SER A 81 5.59 -15.00 8.06
C SER A 81 5.42 -14.77 9.57
N VAL A 82 5.19 -13.51 9.99
CA VAL A 82 4.96 -13.15 11.40
C VAL A 82 3.69 -13.82 11.94
N ALA A 83 2.60 -13.80 11.19
CA ALA A 83 1.34 -14.43 11.60
C ALA A 83 1.52 -15.93 11.86
N GLY A 84 2.23 -16.64 10.97
CA GLY A 84 2.51 -18.06 11.14
C GLY A 84 3.36 -18.38 12.38
N ILE A 85 4.37 -17.56 12.67
CA ILE A 85 5.21 -17.70 13.87
C ILE A 85 4.38 -17.51 15.14
N ILE A 86 3.48 -16.52 15.16
CA ILE A 86 2.58 -16.27 16.29
C ILE A 86 1.68 -17.50 16.55
N TYR A 87 1.08 -18.09 15.52
CA TYR A 87 0.27 -19.30 15.67
C TYR A 87 1.06 -20.50 16.22
N ILE A 88 2.32 -20.65 15.83
CA ILE A 88 3.20 -21.72 16.35
C ILE A 88 3.49 -21.49 17.85
N ILE A 89 3.82 -20.26 18.25
CA ILE A 89 4.10 -19.92 19.66
C ILE A 89 2.86 -20.15 20.52
N ILE A 90 1.69 -19.69 20.06
CA ILE A 90 0.41 -19.90 20.75
C ILE A 90 0.09 -21.40 20.84
N GLY A 91 0.32 -22.15 19.76
CA GLY A 91 0.13 -23.60 19.74
C GLY A 91 0.99 -24.31 20.78
N ILE A 92 2.29 -24.02 20.83
CA ILE A 92 3.23 -24.63 21.79
C ILE A 92 2.86 -24.25 23.23
N LEU A 93 2.54 -22.99 23.51
CA LEU A 93 2.11 -22.53 24.83
C LEU A 93 0.82 -23.22 25.28
N SER A 94 -0.15 -23.38 24.37
CA SER A 94 -1.41 -24.06 24.66
C SER A 94 -1.20 -25.55 24.98
N ILE A 95 -0.25 -26.22 24.33
CA ILE A 95 0.10 -27.62 24.61
C ILE A 95 0.71 -27.74 26.02
N GLY A 96 1.66 -26.87 26.37
CA GLY A 96 2.27 -26.88 27.71
C GLY A 96 1.23 -26.60 28.81
N LEU A 97 0.35 -25.62 28.59
CA LEU A 97 -0.68 -25.25 29.56
C LEU A 97 -1.75 -26.33 29.76
N THR A 98 -2.16 -27.01 28.68
CA THR A 98 -3.17 -28.08 28.74
C THR A 98 -2.64 -29.35 29.37
N ILE A 99 -1.40 -29.74 29.07
CA ILE A 99 -0.74 -30.87 29.72
C ILE A 99 -0.57 -30.62 31.22
N PHE A 100 -0.20 -29.39 31.61
CA PHE A 100 0.00 -29.01 33.01
C PHE A 100 -1.30 -28.99 33.84
N LEU A 101 -2.42 -28.58 33.24
CA LEU A 101 -3.69 -28.41 33.96
C LEU A 101 -4.61 -29.63 33.93
N PHE A 102 -4.62 -30.39 32.84
CA PHE A 102 -5.65 -31.41 32.61
C PHE A 102 -5.09 -32.83 32.40
N GLU A 103 -3.77 -33.02 32.29
CA GLU A 103 -3.13 -34.31 31.95
C GLU A 103 -3.66 -34.96 30.64
N VAL A 104 -4.41 -34.21 29.82
CA VAL A 104 -4.95 -34.69 28.53
C VAL A 104 -4.31 -33.93 27.38
N ILE A 105 -3.87 -34.67 26.36
CA ILE A 105 -3.37 -34.09 25.12
C ILE A 105 -4.56 -33.76 24.20
N THR A 106 -4.79 -32.47 23.96
CA THR A 106 -5.85 -32.02 23.04
C THR A 106 -5.37 -32.02 21.59
N ILE A 107 -6.05 -32.79 20.73
CA ILE A 107 -5.76 -32.91 19.28
C ILE A 107 -5.82 -31.54 18.57
N TRP A 108 -6.65 -30.63 19.08
CA TRP A 108 -6.84 -29.28 18.52
C TRP A 108 -5.56 -28.43 18.48
N SER A 109 -4.64 -28.66 19.40
CA SER A 109 -3.38 -27.92 19.46
C SER A 109 -2.41 -28.32 18.35
N PHE A 110 -2.41 -29.60 17.95
CA PHE A 110 -1.64 -30.05 16.79
C PHE A 110 -2.17 -29.46 15.48
N ILE A 111 -3.50 -29.31 15.37
CA ILE A 111 -4.14 -28.69 14.22
C ILE A 111 -3.68 -27.23 14.06
N LEU A 112 -3.58 -26.47 15.16
CA LEU A 112 -3.10 -25.08 15.12
C LEU A 112 -1.64 -24.97 14.67
N VAL A 113 -0.78 -25.87 15.12
CA VAL A 113 0.64 -25.89 14.70
C VAL A 113 0.76 -26.21 13.21
N ILE A 114 -0.02 -27.17 12.71
CA ILE A 114 -0.04 -27.51 11.28
C ILE A 114 -0.55 -26.33 10.44
N ILE A 115 -1.60 -25.63 10.88
CA ILE A 115 -2.11 -24.42 10.21
C ILE A 115 -1.02 -23.34 10.16
N GLY A 116 -0.30 -23.12 11.26
CA GLY A 116 0.82 -22.18 11.32
C GLY A 116 1.91 -22.51 10.28
N ILE A 117 2.32 -23.77 10.18
CA ILE A 117 3.31 -24.25 9.21
C ILE A 117 2.81 -24.03 7.76
N VAL A 118 1.54 -24.38 7.48
CA VAL A 118 0.95 -24.21 6.14
C VAL A 118 0.89 -22.73 5.74
N LEU A 119 0.58 -21.82 6.65
CA LEU A 119 0.58 -20.37 6.38
C LEU A 119 1.99 -19.85 6.05
N ILE A 120 3.02 -20.36 6.74
CA ILE A 120 4.42 -19.99 6.46
C ILE A 120 4.83 -20.49 5.07
N ILE A 121 4.53 -21.75 4.73
CA ILE A 121 4.83 -22.33 3.41
C ILE A 121 4.10 -21.56 2.32
N LYS A 122 2.81 -21.27 2.51
CA LYS A 122 2.02 -20.50 1.54
C LYS A 122 2.56 -19.08 1.35
N THR A 123 3.03 -18.45 2.42
CA THR A 123 3.69 -17.13 2.36
C THR A 123 5.04 -17.19 1.63
N ALA A 124 5.84 -18.24 1.85
CA ALA A 124 7.09 -18.44 1.13
C ALA A 124 6.85 -18.64 -0.38
N GLN A 125 5.84 -19.45 -0.72
CA GLN A 125 5.39 -19.67 -2.10
C GLN A 125 4.87 -18.39 -2.76
N SER A 126 4.10 -17.56 -2.03
CA SER A 126 3.59 -16.31 -2.58
C SER A 126 4.70 -15.29 -2.86
N LYS A 127 5.75 -15.23 -2.04
CA LYS A 127 6.92 -14.38 -2.31
C LYS A 127 7.63 -14.78 -3.59
N THR A 128 7.80 -16.07 -3.85
CA THR A 128 8.41 -16.58 -5.09
C THR A 128 7.52 -16.31 -6.31
N LYS A 129 6.21 -16.49 -6.17
CA LYS A 129 5.24 -16.27 -7.25
C LYS A 129 4.96 -14.78 -7.57
N GLN A 130 5.26 -13.87 -6.65
CA GLN A 130 5.10 -12.41 -6.84
C GLN A 130 6.33 -11.71 -7.43
N ARG A 131 7.42 -12.44 -7.73
CA ARG A 131 8.56 -11.91 -8.51
C ARG A 131 8.33 -11.86 -10.04
N PRO A 132 7.10 -11.68 -10.55
CA PRO A 132 6.97 -10.96 -11.81
C PRO A 132 5.74 -10.02 -11.84
N LYS A 133 5.78 -8.86 -11.16
CA LYS A 133 5.02 -7.65 -11.59
C LYS A 133 5.27 -6.35 -10.80
N LYS A 134 6.37 -6.17 -10.08
CA LYS A 134 6.78 -4.83 -9.57
C LYS A 134 7.66 -4.06 -10.56
N SER A 135 7.40 -4.22 -11.86
CA SER A 135 7.98 -3.42 -12.93
C SER A 135 7.18 -3.68 -14.21
N LYS A 136 5.95 -3.18 -14.27
CA LYS A 136 5.30 -2.97 -15.57
C LYS A 136 4.71 -1.57 -15.69
N HIS A 137 5.06 -0.70 -14.75
CA HIS A 137 4.66 0.70 -14.76
C HIS A 137 5.86 1.65 -15.01
N ALA A 138 7.09 1.14 -14.96
CA ALA A 138 8.27 1.86 -15.43
C ALA A 138 8.38 1.82 -16.97
N ASP A 139 7.95 0.72 -17.61
CA ASP A 139 8.09 0.55 -19.07
C ASP A 139 7.17 1.45 -19.93
N LEU A 140 6.26 2.23 -19.34
CA LEU A 140 5.40 3.16 -20.09
C LEU A 140 5.97 4.60 -20.16
N LEU A 141 7.17 4.82 -19.64
CA LEU A 141 7.86 6.12 -19.69
C LEU A 141 8.94 6.18 -20.77
N ASP A 142 9.33 5.04 -21.34
CA ASP A 142 10.44 4.95 -22.30
C ASP A 142 9.97 4.74 -23.76
N GLU A 143 8.66 4.66 -24.02
CA GLU A 143 8.11 4.39 -25.37
C GLU A 143 7.60 5.66 -26.10
N GLU A 144 7.71 6.84 -25.48
CA GLU A 144 7.33 8.13 -26.09
C GLU A 144 8.48 9.16 -26.11
N LEU A 145 9.74 8.72 -26.16
CA LEU A 145 10.88 9.60 -26.47
C LEU A 145 11.45 9.32 -27.87
#